data_AF-A0A5C7G885-F1
#
_entry.id   AF-A0A5C7G885-F1
#
_cell.length_a   1.000
_cell.length_b   1.000
_cell.length_c   1.000
_cell.angle_alpha   90.00
_cell.angle_beta   90.00
_cell.angle_gamma   90.00
#
_symmetry.space_group_name_H-M   'P 1'
#
loop_
_entity.id
_entity.type
_entity.pdbx_description
1 polymer ?
#
loop_
_entity_poly.entity_id
_entity_poly.type
_entity_poly.pdbx_seq_one_letter_code
_entity_poly.pdbx_strand_id
1 'polypeptide(L)'
;MTLHKLMFVLALSLAATVVKAAPASSFVDFSNGAQGWEGSQPANGEGGSWIDTTLGNGALALHTVMENFGIGFSNSSQNYVGDYSKLGSVTIGLDIIANSITYVGQQVSRNLIVELRDYNNTPEGMPYSSVWFDLGVIDATLGWQHLSVTIADTTMAALPAGWGGYGTTDDAQGPGLPSGRTFADVLSSVDELVFSTLVPGWFYGFTDFDVAIDNISVSAGVAEVPEPSSVALMFGGLGMLGWMARRRSRHTPRA
;
A
#
# COMPACT_ATOMS: atom_id res chain seq x y z
N MET A 1 -23.45 -26.25 -59.20
CA MET A 1 -22.82 -24.92 -59.10
C MET A 1 -23.21 -24.28 -57.78
N THR A 2 -22.29 -23.51 -57.19
CA THR A 2 -22.35 -22.69 -55.96
C THR A 2 -22.35 -23.41 -54.61
N LEU A 3 -21.68 -22.95 -53.56
CA LEU A 3 -20.50 -22.09 -53.35
C LEU A 3 -20.28 -22.14 -51.82
N HIS A 4 -19.06 -22.42 -51.40
CA HIS A 4 -18.44 -22.14 -50.09
C HIS A 4 -19.21 -21.26 -49.09
N LYS A 5 -19.23 -21.69 -47.82
CA LYS A 5 -19.05 -20.78 -46.66
C LYS A 5 -18.62 -21.59 -45.42
N LEU A 6 -17.30 -21.62 -45.20
CA LEU A 6 -16.73 -21.81 -43.87
C LEU A 6 -17.23 -20.65 -43.00
N MET A 7 -17.87 -20.95 -41.88
CA MET A 7 -18.01 -19.99 -40.78
C MET A 7 -16.81 -20.16 -39.86
N PHE A 8 -15.82 -19.30 -40.03
CA PHE A 8 -14.78 -19.05 -39.03
C PHE A 8 -15.42 -18.18 -37.95
N VAL A 9 -15.70 -18.75 -36.78
CA VAL A 9 -16.06 -17.97 -35.59
C VAL A 9 -14.75 -17.55 -34.93
N LEU A 10 -14.35 -16.30 -35.16
CA LEU A 10 -13.25 -15.68 -34.44
C LEU A 10 -13.77 -15.28 -33.06
N ALA A 11 -13.59 -16.15 -32.06
CA ALA A 11 -13.81 -15.79 -30.67
C ALA A 11 -12.65 -14.91 -30.22
N LEU A 12 -12.82 -13.59 -30.29
CA LEU A 12 -11.90 -12.62 -29.70
C LEU A 12 -12.15 -12.61 -28.18
N SER A 13 -11.45 -13.47 -27.45
CA SER A 13 -11.40 -13.40 -25.99
C SER A 13 -10.64 -12.12 -25.61
N LEU A 14 -11.38 -11.05 -25.36
CA LEU A 14 -10.82 -9.84 -24.77
C LEU A 14 -10.47 -10.21 -23.31
N ALA A 15 -9.22 -10.59 -23.06
CA ALA A 15 -8.68 -10.57 -21.71
C ALA A 15 -8.63 -9.10 -21.29
N ALA A 16 -9.69 -8.62 -20.66
CA ALA A 16 -9.70 -7.31 -20.04
C ALA A 16 -8.73 -7.39 -18.87
N THR A 17 -7.53 -6.83 -19.03
CA THR A 17 -6.66 -6.52 -17.90
C THR A 17 -7.43 -5.55 -17.01
N VAL A 18 -7.85 -6.02 -15.84
CA VAL A 18 -8.50 -5.16 -14.84
C VAL A 18 -7.41 -4.21 -14.33
N VAL A 19 -7.41 -2.99 -14.86
CA VAL A 19 -6.49 -1.95 -14.40
C VAL A 19 -7.00 -1.47 -13.04
N LYS A 20 -6.24 -1.75 -11.97
CA LYS A 20 -6.55 -1.22 -10.64
C LYS A 20 -6.31 0.30 -10.60
N ALA A 21 -7.19 1.01 -9.90
CA ALA A 21 -6.98 2.42 -9.62
C ALA A 21 -5.85 2.57 -8.59
N ALA A 22 -5.16 3.71 -8.60
CA ALA A 22 -4.27 4.05 -7.51
C ALA A 22 -5.10 4.31 -6.24
N PRO A 23 -4.60 3.94 -5.04
CA PRO A 23 -5.27 4.30 -3.80
C PRO A 23 -5.24 5.83 -3.63
N ALA A 24 -6.29 6.38 -3.02
CA ALA A 24 -6.32 7.79 -2.65
C ALA A 24 -5.55 8.01 -1.34
N SER A 25 -5.03 9.22 -1.13
CA SER A 25 -4.53 9.61 0.19
C SER A 25 -5.63 9.43 1.24
N SER A 26 -5.33 8.68 2.29
CA SER A 26 -6.29 8.17 3.26
C SER A 26 -5.75 8.27 4.68
N PHE A 27 -6.65 8.51 5.63
CA PHE A 27 -6.34 8.65 7.05
C PHE A 27 -7.47 8.01 7.88
N VAL A 28 -7.11 7.30 8.95
CA VAL A 28 -8.04 6.76 9.93
C VAL A 28 -7.52 7.00 11.35
N ASP A 29 -8.42 7.50 12.19
CA ASP A 29 -8.23 7.77 13.61
C ASP A 29 -9.25 7.00 14.48
N PHE A 30 -9.98 6.07 13.83
CA PHE A 30 -11.03 5.23 14.38
C PHE A 30 -12.23 5.94 15.02
N SER A 31 -12.30 7.28 14.98
CA SER A 31 -13.43 8.08 15.47
C SER A 31 -14.75 7.73 14.77
N ASN A 32 -14.67 7.20 13.56
CA ASN A 32 -15.81 6.77 12.75
C ASN A 32 -15.87 5.24 12.58
N GLY A 33 -15.35 4.50 13.55
CA GLY A 33 -15.25 3.04 13.52
C GLY A 33 -14.04 2.53 12.75
N ALA A 34 -14.03 1.23 12.47
CA ALA A 34 -12.85 0.54 11.93
C ALA A 34 -12.48 0.94 10.48
N GLN A 35 -13.41 1.48 9.69
CA GLN A 35 -13.15 1.94 8.30
C GLN A 35 -12.45 0.86 7.42
N GLY A 36 -12.83 -0.40 7.62
CA GLY A 36 -12.29 -1.56 6.90
C GLY A 36 -11.00 -2.13 7.49
N TRP A 37 -10.46 -1.55 8.56
CA TRP A 37 -9.32 -2.12 9.27
C TRP A 37 -9.76 -3.28 10.15
N GLU A 38 -9.05 -4.39 10.03
CA GLU A 38 -9.27 -5.59 10.82
C GLU A 38 -8.02 -5.87 11.64
N GLY A 39 -8.18 -6.00 12.95
CA GLY A 39 -7.12 -6.46 13.84
C GLY A 39 -7.21 -7.96 14.06
N SER A 40 -6.09 -8.58 14.44
CA SER A 40 -5.98 -10.01 14.69
C SER A 40 -7.03 -10.52 15.69
N GLN A 41 -7.52 -11.73 15.43
CA GLN A 41 -8.48 -12.44 16.27
C GLN A 41 -7.88 -13.80 16.66
N PRO A 42 -8.01 -14.22 17.93
CA PRO A 42 -7.40 -15.44 18.41
C PRO A 42 -8.22 -16.66 17.98
N ALA A 43 -7.55 -17.79 17.71
CA ALA A 43 -8.23 -19.02 17.34
C ALA A 43 -9.04 -19.64 18.50
N ASN A 44 -8.65 -19.37 19.75
CA ASN A 44 -9.37 -19.85 20.95
C ASN A 44 -10.56 -18.94 21.34
N GLY A 45 -10.73 -17.79 20.66
CA GLY A 45 -11.78 -16.81 20.97
C GLY A 45 -11.55 -15.99 22.25
N GLU A 46 -10.40 -16.10 22.91
CA GLU A 46 -10.06 -15.34 24.12
C GLU A 46 -9.23 -14.11 23.78
N GLY A 47 -9.86 -12.93 23.89
CA GLY A 47 -9.24 -11.66 23.50
C GLY A 47 -9.56 -11.30 22.05
N GLY A 48 -8.68 -10.53 21.42
CA GLY A 48 -8.80 -10.08 20.03
C GLY A 48 -8.68 -8.57 19.90
N SER A 49 -9.23 -8.04 18.82
CA SER A 49 -9.12 -6.62 18.49
C SER A 49 -10.47 -5.91 18.51
N TRP A 50 -10.53 -4.70 19.09
CA TRP A 50 -11.73 -3.86 19.13
C TRP A 50 -11.36 -2.36 19.09
N ILE A 51 -12.34 -1.51 18.80
CA ILE A 51 -12.15 -0.05 18.93
C ILE A 51 -12.26 0.31 20.41
N ASP A 52 -11.15 0.75 21.00
CA ASP A 52 -11.09 1.21 22.37
C ASP A 52 -11.37 2.71 22.43
N THR A 53 -12.42 3.09 23.16
CA THR A 53 -12.84 4.48 23.31
C THR A 53 -12.13 5.23 24.44
N THR A 54 -11.26 4.53 25.17
CA THR A 54 -10.53 5.05 26.32
C THR A 54 -9.03 5.17 26.08
N LEU A 55 -8.55 4.67 24.94
CA LEU A 55 -7.15 4.66 24.53
C LEU A 55 -6.99 5.32 23.14
N GLY A 56 -5.86 5.98 22.94
CA GLY A 56 -5.44 6.57 21.66
C GLY A 56 -4.52 7.77 21.83
N ASN A 57 -3.93 8.21 20.74
CA ASN A 57 -3.04 9.35 20.60
C ASN A 57 -3.77 10.52 19.90
N GLY A 58 -4.78 11.05 20.58
CA GLY A 58 -5.60 12.17 20.08
C GLY A 58 -6.94 11.76 19.46
N ALA A 59 -7.17 10.46 19.24
CA ALA A 59 -8.44 9.88 18.79
C ALA A 59 -8.68 8.50 19.43
N LEU A 60 -9.58 7.68 18.87
CA LEU A 60 -9.82 6.31 19.34
C LEU A 60 -8.76 5.36 18.76
N ALA A 61 -8.50 4.23 19.41
CA ALA A 61 -7.51 3.27 18.93
C ALA A 61 -8.14 1.92 18.58
N LEU A 62 -7.56 1.23 17.59
CA LEU A 62 -7.78 -0.20 17.40
C LEU A 62 -6.83 -0.94 18.34
N HIS A 63 -7.40 -1.53 19.40
CA HIS A 63 -6.69 -2.15 20.51
C HIS A 63 -6.80 -3.67 20.42
N THR A 64 -5.66 -4.35 20.51
CA THR A 64 -5.52 -5.80 20.48
C THR A 64 -4.96 -6.31 21.81
N VAL A 65 -5.74 -7.18 22.47
CA VAL A 65 -5.28 -7.95 23.63
C VAL A 65 -5.50 -9.43 23.39
N MET A 66 -4.43 -10.21 23.23
CA MET A 66 -4.52 -11.64 22.91
C MET A 66 -3.18 -12.37 23.08
N GLU A 67 -3.20 -13.69 23.19
CA GLU A 67 -2.01 -14.54 23.01
C GLU A 67 -1.97 -15.07 21.57
N ASN A 68 -0.82 -14.92 20.90
CA ASN A 68 -0.60 -15.47 19.56
C ASN A 68 0.89 -15.55 19.20
N PHE A 69 1.22 -16.14 18.06
CA PHE A 69 2.58 -16.07 17.49
C PHE A 69 2.97 -14.64 17.09
N GLY A 70 1.98 -13.85 16.66
CA GLY A 70 2.13 -12.46 16.30
C GLY A 70 0.76 -11.81 16.10
N ILE A 71 0.76 -10.50 15.97
CA ILE A 71 -0.44 -9.73 15.68
C ILE A 71 -0.24 -8.96 14.38
N GLY A 72 -1.36 -8.61 13.76
CA GLY A 72 -1.40 -7.74 12.61
C GLY A 72 -2.73 -7.05 12.44
N PHE A 73 -2.69 -6.00 11.63
CA PHE A 73 -3.78 -5.10 11.30
C PHE A 73 -3.80 -4.93 9.80
N SER A 74 -4.92 -5.25 9.15
CA SER A 74 -4.99 -5.20 7.69
C SER A 74 -6.21 -4.46 7.16
N ASN A 75 -6.12 -4.03 5.90
CA ASN A 75 -7.23 -3.42 5.19
C ASN A 75 -7.14 -3.72 3.69
N SER A 76 -8.28 -4.12 3.11
CA SER A 76 -8.43 -4.45 1.68
C SER A 76 -9.39 -3.51 0.94
N SER A 77 -9.76 -2.40 1.57
CA SER A 77 -10.64 -1.38 0.98
C SER A 77 -9.87 -0.55 -0.05
N GLN A 78 -10.56 -0.10 -1.11
CA GLN A 78 -9.97 0.66 -2.24
C GLN A 78 -9.25 1.97 -1.85
N ASN A 79 -9.46 2.47 -0.63
CA ASN A 79 -8.73 3.61 -0.08
C ASN A 79 -7.26 3.28 0.24
N TYR A 80 -6.95 2.01 0.50
CA TYR A 80 -5.64 1.53 0.95
C TYR A 80 -4.99 0.53 0.01
N VAL A 81 -5.71 0.07 -1.02
CA VAL A 81 -5.21 -0.96 -1.95
C VAL A 81 -5.47 -0.55 -3.39
N GLY A 82 -4.70 -1.10 -4.32
CA GLY A 82 -4.74 -0.67 -5.71
C GLY A 82 -3.37 -0.71 -6.39
N ASP A 83 -3.25 0.11 -7.42
CA ASP A 83 -2.02 0.27 -8.21
C ASP A 83 -1.19 1.44 -7.65
N TYR A 84 -0.32 1.11 -6.70
CA TYR A 84 0.62 2.04 -6.10
C TYR A 84 1.70 2.51 -7.09
N SER A 85 1.97 1.75 -8.17
CA SER A 85 2.98 2.12 -9.17
C SER A 85 2.68 3.45 -9.86
N LYS A 86 1.40 3.86 -9.84
CA LYS A 86 0.91 5.13 -10.40
C LYS A 86 1.11 6.36 -9.52
N LEU A 87 1.55 6.22 -8.27
CA LEU A 87 1.68 7.33 -7.33
C LEU A 87 2.99 8.11 -7.47
N GLY A 88 4.03 7.49 -8.05
CA GLY A 88 5.38 8.05 -8.09
C GLY A 88 6.08 7.94 -6.74
N SER A 89 5.48 8.48 -5.68
CA SER A 89 5.91 8.28 -4.29
C SER A 89 4.74 8.07 -3.36
N VAL A 90 4.95 7.37 -2.25
CA VAL A 90 3.93 7.17 -1.22
C VAL A 90 4.56 7.06 0.16
N THR A 91 3.93 7.66 1.17
CA THR A 91 4.28 7.48 2.58
C THR A 91 3.18 6.69 3.26
N ILE A 92 3.56 5.66 4.01
CA ILE A 92 2.66 4.79 4.76
C ILE A 92 3.12 4.79 6.22
N GLY A 93 2.20 4.99 7.17
CA GLY A 93 2.54 4.99 8.58
C GLY A 93 1.35 4.88 9.51
N LEU A 94 1.63 4.76 10.80
CA LEU A 94 0.67 4.73 11.89
C LEU A 94 1.30 5.26 13.18
N ASP A 95 0.45 5.50 14.16
CA ASP A 95 0.84 5.62 15.55
C ASP A 95 0.55 4.29 16.27
N ILE A 96 1.48 3.84 17.12
CA ILE A 96 1.38 2.59 17.87
C ILE A 96 1.86 2.75 19.30
N ILE A 97 1.23 2.03 20.22
CA ILE A 97 1.74 1.79 21.57
C ILE A 97 1.67 0.30 21.87
N ALA A 98 2.74 -0.22 22.46
CA ALA A 98 2.72 -1.50 23.15
C ALA A 98 2.58 -1.23 24.64
N ASN A 99 1.46 -1.58 25.27
CA ASN A 99 1.34 -1.50 26.72
C ASN A 99 2.05 -2.68 27.38
N SER A 100 2.02 -3.85 26.74
CA SER A 100 2.72 -5.05 27.17
C SER A 100 2.95 -6.01 25.99
N ILE A 101 4.13 -6.65 25.95
CA ILE A 101 4.40 -7.78 25.06
C ILE A 101 5.20 -8.79 25.86
N THR A 102 4.56 -9.89 26.27
CA THR A 102 5.21 -10.88 27.14
C THR A 102 5.39 -12.24 26.47
N TYR A 103 6.61 -12.75 26.52
CA TYR A 103 6.95 -14.11 26.12
C TYR A 103 7.39 -14.88 27.35
N VAL A 104 6.67 -15.95 27.71
CA VAL A 104 6.94 -16.75 28.92
C VAL A 104 7.00 -15.87 30.18
N GLY A 105 6.07 -14.91 30.27
CA GLY A 105 5.95 -13.97 31.40
C GLY A 105 7.06 -12.92 31.50
N GLN A 106 7.95 -12.79 30.50
CA GLN A 106 8.97 -11.75 30.45
C GLN A 106 8.63 -10.74 29.37
N GLN A 107 8.80 -9.44 29.66
CA GLN A 107 8.67 -8.39 28.66
C GLN A 107 9.70 -8.59 27.56
N VAL A 108 9.24 -8.54 26.32
CA VAL A 108 10.07 -8.66 25.12
C VAL A 108 9.69 -7.57 24.13
N SER A 109 10.59 -7.30 23.19
CA SER A 109 10.30 -6.41 22.07
C SER A 109 9.86 -7.21 20.83
N ARG A 110 9.20 -6.54 19.91
CA ARG A 110 8.88 -7.04 18.56
C ARG A 110 9.19 -5.98 17.53
N ASN A 111 9.50 -6.40 16.31
CA ASN A 111 9.54 -5.49 15.17
C ASN A 111 8.13 -5.35 14.61
N LEU A 112 7.78 -4.16 14.12
CA LEU A 112 6.59 -3.93 13.33
C LEU A 112 6.99 -3.72 11.88
N ILE A 113 6.43 -4.53 10.99
CA ILE A 113 6.58 -4.34 9.54
C ILE A 113 5.32 -3.73 8.95
N VAL A 114 5.50 -3.04 7.83
CA VAL A 114 4.43 -2.83 6.85
C VAL A 114 4.64 -3.79 5.67
N GLU A 115 3.57 -4.40 5.20
CA GLU A 115 3.56 -5.37 4.11
C GLU A 115 2.45 -5.03 3.11
N LEU A 116 2.80 -5.03 1.83
CA LEU A 116 1.88 -4.84 0.71
C LEU A 116 1.74 -6.16 -0.04
N ARG A 117 0.58 -6.79 0.05
CA ARG A 117 0.33 -8.14 -0.49
C ARG A 117 -0.41 -8.08 -1.82
N ASP A 118 0.00 -8.95 -2.74
CA ASP A 118 -0.61 -9.22 -4.05
C ASP A 118 -1.00 -10.69 -4.13
N TYR A 119 -2.29 -10.95 -4.26
CA TYR A 119 -2.86 -12.30 -4.39
C TYR A 119 -3.07 -12.70 -5.87
N ASN A 120 -2.97 -11.77 -6.80
CA ASN A 120 -3.39 -12.00 -8.19
C ASN A 120 -2.35 -12.71 -9.04
N ASN A 121 -1.06 -12.64 -8.66
CA ASN A 121 0.05 -13.15 -9.47
C ASN A 121 1.04 -13.97 -8.63
N THR A 122 0.48 -14.81 -7.76
CA THR A 122 1.23 -15.62 -6.81
C THR A 122 1.80 -16.87 -7.48
N PRO A 123 3.09 -17.20 -7.27
CA PRO A 123 3.64 -18.47 -7.71
C PRO A 123 2.93 -19.67 -7.09
N GLU A 124 2.96 -20.80 -7.81
CA GLU A 124 2.40 -22.04 -7.32
C GLU A 124 3.01 -22.44 -5.96
N GLY A 125 2.15 -22.78 -5.00
CA GLY A 125 2.57 -23.18 -3.66
C GLY A 125 2.74 -22.04 -2.66
N MET A 126 2.61 -20.78 -3.09
CA MET A 126 2.67 -19.62 -2.20
C MET A 126 1.27 -19.04 -1.97
N PRO A 127 0.99 -18.45 -0.78
CA PRO A 127 -0.32 -17.86 -0.50
C PRO A 127 -0.49 -16.47 -1.15
N TYR A 128 0.60 -15.73 -1.30
CA TYR A 128 0.67 -14.42 -1.96
C TYR A 128 2.11 -14.06 -2.32
N SER A 129 2.29 -13.01 -3.11
CA SER A 129 3.57 -12.28 -3.21
C SER A 129 3.47 -10.97 -2.44
N SER A 130 4.54 -10.51 -1.81
CA SER A 130 4.52 -9.24 -1.09
C SER A 130 5.88 -8.53 -1.08
N VAL A 131 5.82 -7.24 -0.78
CA VAL A 131 6.98 -6.44 -0.40
C VAL A 131 6.75 -5.90 1.00
N TRP A 132 7.79 -5.89 1.83
CA TRP A 132 7.67 -5.50 3.22
C TRP A 132 8.85 -4.65 3.69
N PHE A 133 8.62 -3.83 4.70
CA PHE A 133 9.63 -2.96 5.31
C PHE A 133 9.51 -3.00 6.83
N ASP A 134 10.64 -3.10 7.53
CA ASP A 134 10.70 -3.02 8.98
C ASP A 134 10.64 -1.57 9.45
N LEU A 135 9.52 -1.18 10.05
CA LEU A 135 9.29 0.18 10.54
C LEU A 135 10.06 0.45 11.84
N GLY A 136 10.46 -0.60 12.55
CA GLY A 136 11.20 -0.50 13.80
C GLY A 136 10.62 -1.34 14.93
N VAL A 137 11.22 -1.15 16.10
CA VAL A 137 10.91 -1.92 17.31
C VAL A 137 9.77 -1.27 18.10
N ILE A 138 8.87 -2.12 18.61
CA ILE A 138 7.86 -1.82 19.61
C ILE A 138 8.16 -2.58 20.90
N ASP A 139 8.05 -1.89 22.04
CA ASP A 139 8.12 -2.49 23.38
C ASP A 139 7.41 -1.61 24.42
N ALA A 140 7.17 -2.19 25.60
CA ALA A 140 6.39 -1.58 26.67
C ALA A 140 6.97 -0.27 27.28
N THR A 141 8.20 0.09 26.93
CA THR A 141 8.92 1.24 27.49
C THR A 141 8.91 2.47 26.60
N LEU A 142 8.49 2.35 25.34
CA LEU A 142 8.60 3.41 24.33
C LEU A 142 7.41 4.38 24.31
N GLY A 143 6.29 4.01 24.92
CA GLY A 143 5.05 4.78 24.84
C GLY A 143 4.49 4.83 23.41
N TRP A 144 3.73 5.88 23.09
CA TRP A 144 3.25 6.10 21.72
C TRP A 144 4.39 6.47 20.77
N GLN A 145 4.46 5.78 19.64
CA GLN A 145 5.44 5.97 18.59
C GLN A 145 4.75 6.24 17.25
N HIS A 146 5.26 7.19 16.49
CA HIS A 146 4.90 7.35 15.08
C HIS A 146 5.88 6.58 14.21
N LEU A 147 5.40 5.57 13.50
CA LEU A 147 6.20 4.69 12.64
C LEU A 147 5.77 4.83 11.19
N SER A 148 6.71 5.06 10.27
CA SER A 148 6.40 5.25 8.85
C SER A 148 7.54 4.88 7.92
N VAL A 149 7.19 4.63 6.66
CA VAL A 149 8.13 4.45 5.54
C VAL A 149 7.66 5.27 4.36
N THR A 150 8.62 5.79 3.58
CA THR A 150 8.33 6.41 2.27
C THR A 150 8.95 5.58 1.16
N ILE A 151 8.12 5.19 0.19
CA ILE A 151 8.56 4.68 -1.10
C ILE A 151 8.82 5.91 -1.98
N ALA A 152 10.09 6.22 -2.21
CA ALA A 152 10.48 7.41 -2.98
C ALA A 152 10.19 7.26 -4.49
N ASP A 153 10.24 6.03 -5.01
CA ASP A 153 9.94 5.70 -6.41
C ASP A 153 9.16 4.37 -6.47
N THR A 154 7.88 4.45 -6.80
CA THR A 154 6.97 3.30 -6.90
C THR A 154 7.14 2.50 -8.20
N THR A 155 8.03 2.92 -9.10
CA THR A 155 8.28 2.29 -10.40
C THR A 155 9.56 1.46 -10.44
N MET A 156 10.28 1.37 -9.31
CA MET A 156 11.55 0.64 -9.26
C MET A 156 11.39 -0.86 -9.52
N ALA A 157 12.32 -1.40 -10.32
CA ALA A 157 12.37 -2.82 -10.59
C ALA A 157 12.97 -3.62 -9.41
N ALA A 158 14.09 -3.15 -8.88
CA ALA A 158 14.78 -3.78 -7.75
C ALA A 158 14.10 -3.42 -6.42
N LEU A 159 14.25 -4.28 -5.42
CA LEU A 159 13.88 -3.97 -4.04
C LEU A 159 14.73 -2.78 -3.54
N PRO A 160 14.10 -1.69 -3.06
CA PRO A 160 14.82 -0.61 -2.41
C PRO A 160 15.56 -1.11 -1.16
N ALA A 161 16.59 -0.36 -0.72
CA ALA A 161 17.28 -0.68 0.52
C ALA A 161 16.30 -0.70 1.71
N GLY A 162 16.40 -1.74 2.54
CA GLY A 162 15.52 -1.98 3.69
C GLY A 162 14.20 -2.67 3.35
N TRP A 163 13.85 -2.82 2.08
CA TRP A 163 12.68 -3.59 1.65
C TRP A 163 13.04 -5.06 1.43
N GLY A 164 12.21 -5.95 1.95
CA GLY A 164 12.24 -7.38 1.67
C GLY A 164 11.13 -7.79 0.71
N GLY A 165 11.29 -9.00 0.15
CA GLY A 165 10.27 -9.65 -0.66
C GLY A 165 9.73 -10.91 0.00
N TYR A 166 8.59 -11.38 -0.47
CA TYR A 166 8.03 -12.68 -0.17
C TYR A 166 7.31 -13.23 -1.41
N GLY A 167 7.30 -14.56 -1.56
CA GLY A 167 6.65 -15.23 -2.69
C GLY A 167 7.57 -16.17 -3.47
N THR A 168 8.86 -16.27 -3.15
CA THR A 168 9.73 -17.32 -3.72
C THR A 168 9.59 -18.64 -2.95
N THR A 169 9.58 -19.77 -3.66
CA THR A 169 9.73 -21.13 -3.10
C THR A 169 11.19 -21.55 -2.98
N ASP A 170 12.10 -20.81 -3.63
CA ASP A 170 13.55 -20.96 -3.51
C ASP A 170 14.04 -19.82 -2.61
N ASP A 171 14.00 -20.06 -1.30
CA ASP A 171 14.29 -19.11 -0.24
C ASP A 171 15.64 -19.42 0.45
N ALA A 172 16.56 -20.08 -0.25
CA ALA A 172 17.86 -20.47 0.30
C ALA A 172 18.71 -19.28 0.79
N GLN A 173 18.41 -18.05 0.36
CA GLN A 173 19.02 -16.80 0.84
C GLN A 173 18.09 -15.96 1.72
N GLY A 174 16.96 -16.52 2.15
CA GLY A 174 15.88 -15.84 2.87
C GLY A 174 14.70 -15.46 1.97
N PRO A 175 13.67 -14.82 2.56
CA PRO A 175 12.49 -14.38 1.82
C PRO A 175 12.85 -13.45 0.66
N GLY A 176 12.27 -13.71 -0.50
CA GLY A 176 12.50 -12.94 -1.71
C GLY A 176 11.27 -12.90 -2.60
N LEU A 177 11.31 -12.02 -3.60
CA LEU A 177 10.29 -11.97 -4.63
C LEU A 177 10.40 -13.19 -5.57
N PRO A 178 9.28 -13.61 -6.17
CA PRO A 178 9.31 -14.65 -7.19
C PRO A 178 10.25 -14.32 -8.35
N SER A 179 10.79 -15.35 -9.01
CA SER A 179 11.62 -15.17 -10.20
C SER A 179 10.88 -14.37 -11.27
N GLY A 180 11.54 -13.31 -11.79
CA GLY A 180 10.98 -12.43 -12.80
C GLY A 180 9.96 -11.38 -12.28
N ARG A 181 9.66 -11.35 -10.98
CA ARG A 181 8.84 -10.30 -10.37
C ARG A 181 9.71 -9.17 -9.83
N THR A 182 9.23 -7.96 -10.04
CA THR A 182 9.86 -6.72 -9.56
C THR A 182 9.10 -6.11 -8.39
N PHE A 183 9.73 -5.14 -7.72
CA PHE A 183 9.06 -4.35 -6.68
C PHE A 183 7.83 -3.62 -7.24
N ALA A 184 7.98 -2.94 -8.38
CA ALA A 184 6.86 -2.28 -9.08
C ALA A 184 5.74 -3.24 -9.48
N ASP A 185 6.06 -4.48 -9.86
CA ASP A 185 5.04 -5.47 -10.21
C ASP A 185 4.11 -5.79 -9.04
N VAL A 186 4.65 -5.92 -7.82
CA VAL A 186 3.84 -6.11 -6.60
C VAL A 186 3.02 -4.86 -6.30
N LEU A 187 3.64 -3.68 -6.39
CA LEU A 187 2.94 -2.41 -6.16
C LEU A 187 1.82 -2.14 -7.17
N SER A 188 1.90 -2.72 -8.37
CA SER A 188 0.88 -2.51 -9.41
C SER A 188 -0.48 -3.15 -9.09
N SER A 189 -0.51 -4.10 -8.14
CA SER A 189 -1.72 -4.87 -7.85
C SER A 189 -1.96 -5.16 -6.37
N VAL A 190 -1.54 -4.28 -5.45
CA VAL A 190 -1.79 -4.44 -4.01
C VAL A 190 -3.26 -4.74 -3.74
N ASP A 191 -3.51 -5.81 -2.98
CA ASP A 191 -4.81 -6.31 -2.58
C ASP A 191 -5.07 -6.16 -1.08
N GLU A 192 -4.01 -6.13 -0.28
CA GLU A 192 -4.08 -5.97 1.18
C GLU A 192 -2.86 -5.16 1.67
N LEU A 193 -3.13 -4.13 2.49
CA LEU A 193 -2.12 -3.44 3.28
C LEU A 193 -2.14 -4.02 4.69
N VAL A 194 -0.97 -4.39 5.22
CA VAL A 194 -0.84 -5.05 6.52
C VAL A 194 0.25 -4.39 7.35
N PHE A 195 -0.04 -4.12 8.62
CA PHE A 195 0.98 -3.94 9.65
C PHE A 195 1.05 -5.20 10.49
N SER A 196 2.25 -5.74 10.73
CA SER A 196 2.40 -7.06 11.34
C SER A 196 3.64 -7.14 12.20
N THR A 197 3.59 -7.93 13.28
CA THR A 197 4.78 -8.29 14.06
C THR A 197 5.47 -9.55 13.53
N LEU A 198 4.91 -10.18 12.50
CA LEU A 198 5.44 -11.38 11.85
C LEU A 198 6.35 -10.95 10.69
N VAL A 199 7.65 -10.85 10.95
CA VAL A 199 8.64 -10.58 9.90
C VAL A 199 8.85 -11.86 9.07
N PRO A 200 8.71 -11.80 7.73
CA PRO A 200 8.98 -12.95 6.88
C PRO A 200 10.34 -13.59 7.15
N GLY A 201 10.39 -14.93 7.14
CA GLY A 201 11.59 -15.72 7.41
C GLY A 201 11.91 -15.94 8.89
N TRP A 202 11.14 -15.36 9.80
CA TRP A 202 11.29 -15.57 11.24
C TRP A 202 10.30 -16.60 11.77
N PHE A 203 10.74 -17.31 12.82
CA PHE A 203 9.88 -18.18 13.61
C PHE A 203 9.58 -17.50 14.94
N TYR A 204 8.31 -17.55 15.34
CA TYR A 204 7.82 -16.92 16.57
C TYR A 204 7.23 -17.97 17.51
N GLY A 205 7.24 -17.67 18.81
CA GLY A 205 6.51 -18.42 19.83
C GLY A 205 5.28 -17.64 20.31
N PHE A 206 4.36 -18.34 20.96
CA PHE A 206 3.20 -17.71 21.60
C PHE A 206 3.62 -16.61 22.58
N THR A 207 3.04 -15.44 22.40
CA THR A 207 3.35 -14.20 23.09
C THR A 207 2.03 -13.51 23.43
N ASP A 208 1.90 -13.01 24.65
CA ASP A 208 0.77 -12.18 25.05
C ASP A 208 1.02 -10.74 24.56
N PHE A 209 0.05 -10.20 23.83
CA PHE A 209 0.07 -8.85 23.30
C PHE A 209 -1.00 -8.01 24.00
N ASP A 210 -0.63 -6.77 24.31
CA ASP A 210 -1.50 -5.65 24.66
C ASP A 210 -0.95 -4.44 23.89
N VAL A 211 -1.51 -4.21 22.70
CA VAL A 211 -1.00 -3.28 21.69
C VAL A 211 -2.15 -2.52 21.05
N ALA A 212 -2.03 -1.21 20.89
CA ALA A 212 -3.02 -0.38 20.23
C ALA A 212 -2.40 0.48 19.12
N ILE A 213 -3.19 0.70 18.07
CA ILE A 213 -2.79 1.55 16.94
C ILE A 213 -3.84 2.63 16.67
N ASP A 214 -3.39 3.76 16.16
CA ASP A 214 -4.24 4.83 15.63
C ASP A 214 -3.52 5.62 14.53
N ASN A 215 -4.18 6.66 14.01
CA ASN A 215 -3.65 7.61 13.03
C ASN A 215 -2.99 6.95 11.80
N ILE A 216 -3.57 5.86 11.27
CA ILE A 216 -3.02 5.19 10.11
C ILE A 216 -3.18 6.07 8.88
N SER A 217 -2.10 6.26 8.14
CA SER A 217 -2.05 7.14 6.97
C SER A 217 -1.40 6.46 5.77
N VAL A 218 -1.99 6.72 4.60
CA VAL A 218 -1.38 6.49 3.28
C VAL A 218 -1.44 7.82 2.56
N SER A 219 -0.29 8.40 2.22
CA SER A 219 -0.20 9.70 1.58
C SER A 219 0.54 9.57 0.25
N ALA A 220 -0.16 9.80 -0.85
CA ALA A 220 0.48 9.90 -2.15
C ALA A 220 1.38 11.14 -2.20
N GLY A 221 2.65 10.94 -2.51
CA GLY A 221 3.56 12.03 -2.84
C GLY A 221 3.14 12.61 -4.19
N VAL A 222 2.94 13.93 -4.26
CA VAL A 222 2.69 14.59 -5.54
C VAL A 222 4.00 14.51 -6.33
N ALA A 223 4.11 13.56 -7.26
CA ALA A 223 5.11 13.68 -8.31
C ALA A 223 4.85 15.04 -8.97
N GLU A 224 5.84 15.94 -8.94
CA GLU A 224 5.76 17.22 -9.65
C GLU A 224 5.55 16.90 -11.13
N VAL A 225 4.30 16.80 -11.57
CA VAL A 225 3.95 16.67 -12.99
C VAL A 225 4.31 18.02 -13.61
N PRO A 226 5.28 18.11 -14.54
CA PRO A 226 5.43 19.31 -15.34
C PRO A 226 4.20 19.39 -16.22
N GLU A 227 3.16 20.09 -15.76
CA GLU A 227 1.86 20.24 -16.40
C GLU A 227 2.05 20.56 -17.90
N PRO A 228 1.82 19.60 -18.82
CA PRO A 228 1.88 19.87 -20.25
C PRO A 228 0.82 20.90 -20.64
N SER A 229 -0.25 20.98 -19.84
CA SER A 229 -1.37 21.89 -20.00
C SER A 229 -0.96 23.36 -19.80
N SER A 230 -0.08 23.66 -18.84
CA SER A 230 0.35 25.04 -18.55
C SER A 230 1.22 25.59 -19.70
N VAL A 231 2.10 24.75 -20.24
CA VAL A 231 2.94 25.10 -21.40
C VAL A 231 2.09 25.19 -22.67
N ALA A 232 1.16 24.26 -22.89
CA ALA A 232 0.25 24.28 -24.03
C ALA A 232 -0.74 25.46 -23.99
N LEU A 233 -1.24 25.84 -22.81
CA LEU A 233 -2.09 27.02 -22.62
C LEU A 233 -1.30 28.31 -22.79
N MET A 234 -0.04 28.36 -22.35
CA MET A 234 0.82 29.53 -22.56
C MET A 234 1.16 29.70 -24.04
N PHE A 235 1.55 28.63 -24.74
CA PHE A 235 1.81 28.68 -26.18
C PHE A 235 0.53 28.91 -27.00
N GLY A 236 -0.60 28.32 -26.60
CA GLY A 236 -1.90 28.54 -27.21
C GLY A 236 -2.35 29.99 -27.07
N GLY A 237 -2.21 30.57 -25.87
CA GLY A 237 -2.52 31.98 -25.58
C GLY A 237 -1.63 32.95 -26.35
N LEU A 238 -0.31 32.71 -26.38
CA LEU A 238 0.65 33.52 -27.14
C LEU A 238 0.41 33.43 -28.65
N GLY A 239 0.09 32.23 -29.16
CA GLY A 239 -0.28 32.02 -30.56
C GLY A 239 -1.54 32.78 -30.96
N MET A 240 -2.55 32.80 -30.09
CA MET A 240 -3.80 33.54 -30.33
C MET A 240 -3.58 35.06 -30.34
N LEU A 241 -2.79 35.58 -29.40
CA LEU A 241 -2.42 37.00 -29.35
C LEU A 241 -1.63 37.44 -30.60
N GLY A 242 -0.66 36.63 -31.03
CA GLY A 242 0.09 36.88 -32.27
C GLY A 242 -0.80 36.91 -33.52
N TRP A 243 -1.78 36.01 -33.61
CA TRP A 243 -2.73 35.98 -34.72
C TRP A 243 -3.66 37.21 -34.71
N MET A 244 -4.15 37.62 -33.54
CA MET A 244 -4.98 38.82 -33.40
C MET A 244 -4.22 40.11 -33.76
N ALA A 245 -2.96 40.23 -33.34
CA ALA A 245 -2.11 41.37 -33.69
C ALA A 245 -1.86 41.46 -35.20
N ARG A 246 -1.61 40.33 -35.87
CA ARG A 246 -1.44 40.25 -37.33
C ARG A 246 -2.69 40.64 -38.11
N ARG A 247 -3.88 40.40 -37.55
CA ARG A 247 -5.16 40.76 -38.19
C ARG A 247 -5.43 42.26 -38.14
N ARG A 248 -4.99 42.95 -37.08
CA ARG A 248 -5.14 44.40 -36.91
C ARG A 248 -4.21 45.21 -37.83
N SER A 249 -2.99 44.74 -38.08
CA SER A 249 -2.03 45.43 -38.95
C SER A 249 -2.35 45.36 -40.45
N ARG A 250 -3.35 44.56 -40.85
CA ARG A 250 -3.84 44.50 -42.23
C ARG A 250 -4.95 45.49 -42.56
N HIS A 251 -5.43 46.26 -41.58
CA HIS A 251 -6.58 47.14 -41.71
C HIS A 251 -6.27 48.64 -41.65
N THR A 252 -5.04 49.06 -41.95
CA THR A 252 -4.71 50.47 -42.18
C THR A 252 -4.90 50.81 -43.66
N PRO A 253 -5.94 51.58 -44.05
CA PRO A 253 -6.01 52.15 -45.39
C PRO A 253 -4.94 53.25 -45.49
N ARG A 254 -4.12 53.21 -46.54
CA ARG A 254 -3.25 54.32 -46.91
C ARG A 254 -4.13 55.49 -47.36
N ALA A 255 -3.99 56.63 -46.70
CA ALA A 255 -4.34 57.94 -47.25
C ALA A 255 -3.19 58.45 -48.12
#